data_AF-O49222-F1
#
_entry.id   AF-O49222-F1
#
_cell.length_a   1.000
_cell.length_b   1.000
_cell.length_c   1.000
_cell.angle_alpha   90.00
_cell.angle_beta   90.00
_cell.angle_gamma   90.00
#
_symmetry.space_group_name_H-M   'P 1'
#
loop_
_entity.id
_entity.type
_entity.pdbx_description
1 polymer ?
#
loop_
_entity_poly.entity_id
_entity_poly.type
_entity_poly.pdbx_seq_one_letter_code
_entity_poly.pdbx_strand_id
1 'polypeptide(L)' 'GDSRSSIFDAKAGIALNKNFVKLVSWYDNEWGYSSRVIDLLVFVAKKSF' A
#
# COMPACT_ATOMS: atom_id res chain seq x y z
N GLY A 1 7.87 -11.75 3.39
CA GLY A 1 6.72 -10.86 3.23
C GLY A 1 7.00 -9.83 2.18
N ASP A 2 5.95 -9.26 1.59
CA ASP A 2 6.06 -8.18 0.60
C ASP A 2 6.07 -6.81 1.31
N SER A 3 7.07 -5.97 1.05
CA SER A 3 7.24 -4.66 1.72
C SER A 3 6.35 -3.57 1.13
N ARG A 4 5.67 -3.85 0.02
CA ARG A 4 4.75 -2.91 -0.61
C ARG A 4 3.47 -2.84 0.21
N SER A 5 3.06 -1.62 0.51
CA SER A 5 1.85 -1.34 1.29
C SER A 5 0.55 -1.59 0.51
N SER A 6 0.65 -1.74 -0.80
CA SER A 6 -0.48 -1.92 -1.71
C SER A 6 0.06 -2.43 -3.06
N ILE A 7 -0.55 -3.49 -3.59
CA ILE A 7 -0.23 -4.14 -4.87
C ILE A 7 -1.51 -4.19 -5.68
N PHE A 8 -1.63 -3.28 -6.64
CA PHE A 8 -2.82 -3.18 -7.48
C PHE A 8 -2.96 -4.38 -8.42
N ASP A 9 -4.13 -5.02 -8.39
CA ASP A 9 -4.49 -6.10 -9.30
C ASP A 9 -5.31 -5.56 -10.47
N ALA A 10 -4.62 -5.30 -11.58
CA ALA A 10 -5.21 -4.78 -12.81
C ALA A 10 -6.21 -5.75 -13.46
N LYS A 11 -6.13 -7.06 -13.17
CA LYS A 11 -6.99 -8.08 -13.77
C LYS A 11 -8.24 -8.36 -12.94
N ALA A 12 -8.19 -8.12 -11.62
CA ALA A 12 -9.34 -8.25 -10.73
C ALA A 12 -10.22 -6.99 -10.64
N GLY A 13 -9.75 -5.86 -11.18
CA GLY A 13 -10.53 -4.62 -11.27
C GLY A 13 -11.65 -4.69 -12.32
N ILE A 14 -12.73 -3.92 -12.12
CA ILE A 14 -13.81 -3.78 -13.10
C ILE A 14 -14.28 -2.32 -13.16
N ALA A 15 -14.39 -1.78 -14.38
CA ALA A 15 -14.99 -0.47 -14.64
C ALA A 15 -16.38 -0.69 -15.28
N LEU A 16 -17.43 -0.21 -14.61
CA LEU A 16 -18.81 -0.36 -15.09
C LEU A 16 -19.25 0.80 -15.99
N ASN A 17 -18.71 2.01 -15.77
CA ASN A 17 -18.87 3.18 -16.63
C ASN A 17 -17.70 4.15 -16.43
N LYS A 18 -17.71 5.30 -17.11
CA LYS A 18 -16.64 6.32 -17.02
C LYS A 18 -16.37 6.84 -15.61
N ASN A 19 -17.34 6.72 -14.69
CA ASN A 19 -17.31 7.35 -13.37
C ASN A 19 -17.37 6.32 -12.23
N PHE A 20 -17.48 5.02 -12.53
CA PHE A 20 -17.64 3.98 -11.52
C PHE A 20 -16.72 2.79 -11.79
N VAL A 21 -15.72 2.64 -10.92
CA VAL A 21 -14.67 1.64 -11.02
C VAL A 21 -14.48 0.96 -9.66
N LYS A 22 -14.43 -0.37 -9.66
CA LYS A 22 -14.02 -1.19 -8.53
C LYS A 22 -12.57 -1.61 -8.73
N LEU A 23 -11.71 -1.21 -7.80
CA LEU A 23 -10.30 -1.59 -7.77
C LEU A 23 -10.06 -2.67 -6.72
N VAL A 24 -9.14 -3.58 -6.99
CA VAL A 24 -8.68 -4.58 -6.03
C VAL A 24 -7.19 -4.36 -5.81
N SER A 25 -6.79 -4.28 -4.55
CA SER A 25 -5.38 -4.17 -4.19
C SER A 25 -5.08 -5.11 -3.03
N TRP A 26 -3.98 -5.84 -3.17
CA TRP A 26 -3.48 -6.78 -2.19
C TRP A 26 -2.38 -6.12 -1.35
N TYR A 27 -2.23 -6.54 -0.11
CA TYR A 27 -1.07 -6.19 0.69
C TYR A 27 -0.77 -7.32 1.67
N ASP A 28 0.51 -7.44 2.01
CA ASP A 28 0.96 -8.30 3.09
C ASP A 28 0.67 -7.56 4.41
N ASN A 29 -0.27 -8.08 5.20
CA ASN A 29 -0.78 -7.45 6.42
C ASN A 29 0.26 -7.41 7.54
N GLU A 30 1.19 -8.36 7.56
CA GLU A 30 2.21 -8.45 8.62
C GLU A 30 3.48 -7.71 8.21
N TRP A 31 3.99 -7.98 7.01
CA TRP A 31 5.28 -7.44 6.57
C TRP A 31 5.18 -6.04 5.98
N GLY A 32 4.11 -5.77 5.22
CA GLY A 32 3.89 -4.48 4.59
C GLY A 32 3.66 -3.37 5.62
N TYR A 33 2.89 -3.67 6.68
CA TYR A 33 2.67 -2.73 7.77
C TYR A 33 3.95 -2.48 8.59
N SER A 34 4.64 -3.55 8.99
CA SER A 34 5.89 -3.46 9.77
C SER A 34 6.96 -2.63 9.04
N SER A 35 7.08 -2.81 7.72
CA SER A 35 7.99 -2.02 6.88
C SER A 35 7.66 -0.53 6.90
N ARG A 36 6.37 -0.17 6.85
CA ARG A 36 5.93 1.24 6.91
C ARG A 36 6.14 1.90 8.27
N VAL A 37 6.04 1.15 9.36
CA VAL A 37 6.34 1.65 10.70
C VAL A 37 7.84 2.02 10.81
N ILE A 38 8.73 1.18 10.29
CA ILE A 38 10.17 1.46 10.29
C ILE A 38 10.49 2.71 9.46
N ASP A 39 9.91 2.84 8.26
CA ASP A 39 10.09 4.03 7.42
C ASP A 39 9.63 5.31 8.13
N LEU A 40 8.51 5.23 8.85
CA LEU A 40 7.99 6.36 9.63
C LEU A 40 8.96 6.74 10.77
N LEU A 41 9.51 5.76 11.49
CA LEU A 41 10.50 6.01 12.55
C LEU A 41 11.75 6.70 12.00
N VAL A 42 12.26 6.23 10.85
CA VAL A 42 13.40 6.86 10.17
C VAL A 42 13.06 8.29 9.72
N PHE A 43 11.86 8.52 9.21
CA PHE A 43 11.41 9.86 8.82
C PHE A 43 11.35 10.81 10.02
N VAL A 44 10.77 10.40 11.14
CA VAL A 44 10.70 11.19 12.37
C VAL A 44 12.10 11.50 12.89
N ALA A 45 12.98 10.49 12.98
CA ALA A 45 14.36 10.67 13.41
C ALA A 45 15.12 11.68 12.54
N LYS A 46 14.93 11.65 11.22
CA LYS A 46 15.53 12.62 10.29
C LYS A 46 14.95 14.03 10.38
N LYS A 47 13.76 14.21 10.95
CA LYS A 47 13.08 15.51 11.05
C LYS A 47 13.28 16.19 12.40
N SER A 48 13.66 15.43 13.43
CA SER A 48 13.92 15.91 14.78
C SER A 48 15.36 16.37 15.03
N PHE A 49 16.27 16.14 14.06
CA PHE A 49 17.63 16.65 14.00
C PHE A 49 17.83 17.41 12.68
#